data_AF-A0A2S2PW31-F1
#
_entry.id   AF-A0A2S2PW31-F1
#
_cell.length_a   1.000
_cell.length_b   1.000
_cell.length_c   1.000
_cell.angle_alpha   90.00
_cell.angle_beta   90.00
_cell.angle_gamma   90.00
#
_symmetry.space_group_name_H-M   'P 1'
#
loop_
_entity.id
_entity.type
_entity.pdbx_description
1 polymer ?
#
loop_
_entity_poly.entity_id
_entity_poly.type
_entity_poly.pdbx_seq_one_letter_code
_entity_poly.pdbx_strand_id
1 'polypeptide(L)'
;MLIKFINYERESSTHLHCKIGKIPPRLINVNILYDDLQKLTKILKKDGYELAISTDDISSYYNIPITECQFSKTEILVKLKIPIREIKTNWKLFQYIPAHFKSNNSTCIIYSEKTYVAVNKINNEHRIISGIGLQHCDPPVTDLCYIPKFSSDISLTPKCVESIFKNSPLNEINKYCYFQCVTQDENDDTIIKQIGIHTFAVTNPQPTLFISVFISVTLTIQRVLPISWTTLKSLKIIHEEQKDKMFFTNLTEILNHDWKKNIPNFHINKQIKDPEEYFKEIVLEKMYTCICIHQIDSFLVVTLHYIVMIVIHKCF
;
A
#
# COMPACT_ATOMS: atom_id res chain seq x y z
N MET A 1 18.82 0.15 -20.55
CA MET A 1 19.34 -1.16 -20.12
C MET A 1 20.85 -1.06 -20.05
N LEU A 2 21.46 -1.39 -18.90
CA LEU A 2 22.92 -1.47 -18.76
C LEU A 2 23.33 -2.93 -18.85
N ILE A 3 24.37 -3.23 -19.63
CA ILE A 3 24.84 -4.60 -19.88
C ILE A 3 26.32 -4.66 -19.53
N LYS A 4 26.73 -5.67 -18.73
CA LYS A 4 28.14 -5.92 -18.42
C LYS A 4 28.53 -7.38 -18.56
N PHE A 5 29.71 -7.60 -19.13
CA PHE A 5 30.41 -8.88 -19.17
C PHE A 5 31.55 -8.85 -18.15
N ILE A 6 31.63 -9.86 -17.30
CA ILE A 6 32.64 -9.94 -16.26
C ILE A 6 33.18 -11.37 -16.21
N ASN A 7 34.51 -11.50 -16.14
CA ASN A 7 35.17 -12.77 -15.89
C ASN A 7 34.80 -13.26 -14.50
N TYR A 8 34.32 -14.50 -14.42
CA TYR A 8 33.63 -15.01 -13.24
C TYR A 8 34.21 -16.35 -12.79
N GLU A 9 34.68 -16.40 -11.55
CA GLU A 9 34.89 -17.65 -10.83
C GLU A 9 33.61 -18.00 -10.07
N ARG A 10 33.18 -19.27 -10.12
CA ARG A 10 31.92 -19.73 -9.53
C ARG A 10 31.82 -19.41 -8.04
N GLU A 11 31.00 -18.41 -7.70
CA GLU A 11 30.78 -17.98 -6.33
C GLU A 11 29.28 -17.99 -5.95
N SER A 12 28.97 -18.63 -4.82
CA SER A 12 27.59 -18.87 -4.37
C SER A 12 26.79 -17.57 -4.14
N SER A 13 27.43 -16.52 -3.61
CA SER A 13 26.77 -15.25 -3.30
C SER A 13 26.32 -14.50 -4.57
N THR A 14 27.13 -14.51 -5.62
CA THR A 14 26.80 -13.89 -6.91
C THR A 14 25.63 -14.63 -7.58
N HIS A 15 25.65 -15.97 -7.56
CA HIS A 15 24.52 -16.77 -8.03
C HIS A 15 23.24 -16.47 -7.26
N LEU A 16 23.32 -16.32 -5.93
CA LEU A 16 22.15 -16.01 -5.11
C LEU A 16 21.54 -14.66 -5.48
N HIS A 17 22.34 -13.58 -5.57
CA HIS A 17 21.86 -12.25 -5.96
C HIS A 17 21.17 -12.28 -7.33
N CYS A 18 21.81 -12.92 -8.31
CA CYS A 18 21.24 -13.10 -9.64
C CYS A 18 19.92 -13.90 -9.63
N LYS A 19 19.83 -14.97 -8.82
CA LYS A 19 18.62 -15.80 -8.71
C LYS A 19 17.43 -15.01 -8.14
N ILE A 20 17.69 -14.09 -7.22
CA ILE A 20 16.66 -13.22 -6.62
C ILE A 20 16.51 -11.88 -7.36
N GLY A 21 17.16 -11.72 -8.51
CA GLY A 21 17.09 -10.51 -9.34
C GLY A 21 17.78 -9.27 -8.76
N LYS A 22 18.62 -9.39 -7.73
CA LYS A 22 19.36 -8.28 -7.12
C LYS A 22 20.73 -8.08 -7.76
N ILE A 23 21.23 -6.84 -7.70
CA ILE A 23 22.55 -6.49 -8.19
C ILE A 23 23.61 -7.21 -7.34
N PRO A 24 24.53 -8.00 -7.93
CA PRO A 24 25.61 -8.62 -7.17
C PRO A 24 26.66 -7.56 -6.81
N PRO A 25 26.81 -7.15 -5.53
CA PRO A 25 27.63 -6.00 -5.14
C PRO A 25 29.14 -6.22 -5.36
N ARG A 26 29.58 -7.49 -5.42
CA ARG A 26 30.97 -7.85 -5.72
C ARG A 26 31.34 -7.62 -7.19
N LEU A 27 30.39 -7.82 -8.10
CA LEU A 27 30.59 -7.61 -9.53
C LEU A 27 30.35 -6.16 -9.92
N ILE A 28 29.32 -5.55 -9.35
CA ILE A 28 28.93 -4.17 -9.60
C ILE A 28 28.88 -3.45 -8.26
N ASN A 29 30.01 -2.88 -7.87
CA ASN A 29 30.09 -2.09 -6.66
C ASN A 29 29.44 -0.71 -6.83
N VAL A 30 29.28 0.01 -5.71
CA VAL A 30 28.57 1.29 -5.64
C VAL A 30 29.17 2.33 -6.59
N ASN A 31 30.50 2.43 -6.64
CA ASN A 31 31.20 3.40 -7.49
C ASN A 31 30.97 3.12 -8.97
N ILE A 32 31.07 1.84 -9.36
CA ILE A 32 30.81 1.39 -10.73
C ILE A 32 29.37 1.73 -11.13
N LEU A 33 28.40 1.42 -10.27
CA LEU A 33 26.99 1.71 -10.54
C LEU A 33 26.75 3.22 -10.62
N TYR A 34 27.35 4.01 -9.73
CA TYR A 34 27.22 5.46 -9.71
C TYR A 34 27.70 6.10 -11.02
N ASP A 35 28.90 5.73 -11.47
CA ASP A 35 29.48 6.25 -12.71
C ASP A 35 28.61 5.89 -13.93
N ASP A 36 28.07 4.67 -13.97
CA ASP A 36 27.18 4.23 -15.03
C ASP A 36 25.83 4.97 -15.00
N LEU A 37 25.27 5.20 -13.81
CA LEU A 37 24.05 5.99 -13.64
C LEU A 37 24.24 7.46 -14.00
N GLN A 38 25.41 8.05 -13.72
CA GLN A 38 25.75 9.42 -14.13
C GLN A 38 25.82 9.56 -15.65
N LYS A 39 26.49 8.60 -16.32
CA LYS A 39 26.52 8.54 -17.79
C LYS A 39 25.12 8.38 -18.36
N LEU A 40 24.33 7.47 -17.81
CA LEU A 40 22.95 7.23 -18.24
C LEU A 40 22.08 8.47 -18.06
N THR A 41 22.20 9.18 -16.94
CA THR A 41 21.44 10.42 -16.67
C THR A 41 21.66 11.48 -17.75
N LYS A 42 22.89 11.64 -18.23
CA LYS A 42 23.20 12.59 -19.32
C LYS A 42 22.52 12.22 -20.63
N ILE A 43 22.34 10.93 -20.90
CA ILE A 43 21.65 10.42 -22.09
C ILE A 43 20.15 10.62 -21.92
N LEU A 44 19.57 10.17 -20.80
CA LEU A 44 18.14 10.25 -20.52
C LEU A 44 17.58 11.68 -20.61
N LYS A 45 18.33 12.67 -20.10
CA LYS A 45 17.92 14.08 -20.14
C LYS A 45 17.70 14.60 -21.56
N LYS A 46 18.45 14.10 -22.55
CA LYS A 46 18.27 14.49 -23.96
C LYS A 46 16.94 13.98 -24.53
N ASP A 47 16.46 12.86 -24.01
CA ASP A 47 15.25 12.19 -24.45
C ASP A 47 14.01 12.58 -23.59
N GLY A 48 14.16 13.50 -22.64
CA GLY A 48 13.07 13.93 -21.76
C GLY A 48 12.77 12.99 -20.58
N TYR A 49 13.71 12.11 -20.25
CA TYR A 49 13.61 11.16 -19.14
C TYR A 49 14.62 11.47 -18.03
N GLU A 50 14.36 10.93 -16.85
CA GLU A 50 15.26 10.93 -15.72
C GLU A 50 15.19 9.59 -14.97
N LEU A 51 16.14 9.37 -14.06
CA LEU A 51 16.12 8.20 -13.18
C LEU A 51 14.93 8.31 -12.21
N ALA A 52 14.22 7.20 -11.99
CA ALA A 52 13.12 7.19 -11.03
C ALA A 52 13.61 7.13 -9.56
N ILE A 53 14.83 6.66 -9.35
CA ILE A 53 15.53 6.66 -8.05
C ILE A 53 16.70 7.65 -8.18
N SER A 54 16.87 8.55 -7.22
CA SER A 54 18.00 9.50 -7.23
C SER A 54 19.33 8.76 -7.13
N THR A 55 20.37 9.30 -7.77
CA THR A 55 21.75 8.82 -7.57
C THR A 55 22.24 8.99 -6.14
N ASP A 56 21.61 9.88 -5.36
CA ASP A 56 21.92 10.07 -3.94
C ASP A 56 21.44 8.89 -3.08
N ASP A 57 20.46 8.13 -3.56
CA ASP A 57 19.94 6.92 -2.92
C ASP A 57 20.33 5.66 -3.71
N ILE A 58 21.64 5.55 -3.98
CA ILE A 58 22.18 4.43 -4.74
C ILE A 58 21.94 3.06 -4.06
N SER A 59 21.81 3.06 -2.73
CA SER A 59 21.47 1.86 -1.94
C SER A 59 20.16 1.21 -2.38
N SER A 60 19.15 2.00 -2.76
CA SER A 60 17.85 1.48 -3.16
C SER A 60 17.92 0.59 -4.41
N TYR A 61 18.88 0.83 -5.32
CA TYR A 61 19.09 -0.03 -6.49
C TYR A 61 19.52 -1.46 -6.12
N TYR A 62 20.20 -1.65 -4.99
CA TYR A 62 20.62 -2.98 -4.52
C TYR A 62 19.50 -3.74 -3.80
N ASN A 63 18.44 -3.04 -3.39
CA ASN A 63 17.33 -3.63 -2.64
C ASN A 63 16.21 -4.15 -3.54
N ILE A 64 16.12 -3.68 -4.79
CA ILE A 64 15.06 -4.01 -5.75
C ILE A 64 15.47 -5.10 -6.76
N PRO A 65 14.52 -5.92 -7.24
CA PRO A 65 14.79 -7.00 -8.19
C PRO A 65 14.88 -6.51 -9.64
N ILE A 66 15.97 -5.80 -9.99
CA ILE A 66 16.18 -5.19 -11.32
C ILE A 66 17.25 -5.85 -12.18
N THR A 67 17.73 -7.04 -11.80
CA THR A 67 18.86 -7.70 -12.42
C THR A 67 18.45 -8.99 -13.12
N GLU A 68 18.96 -9.20 -14.34
CA GLU A 68 18.94 -10.49 -15.02
C GLU A 68 20.37 -10.94 -15.31
N CYS A 69 20.69 -12.19 -14.98
CA CYS A 69 22.01 -12.74 -15.20
C CYS A 69 21.96 -13.92 -16.18
N GLN A 70 22.92 -13.97 -17.10
CA GLN A 70 23.18 -15.12 -17.95
C GLN A 70 24.60 -15.61 -17.67
N PHE A 71 24.73 -16.89 -17.33
CA PHE A 71 26.01 -17.49 -16.94
C PHE A 71 26.56 -18.34 -18.09
N SER A 72 27.85 -18.19 -18.38
CA SER A 72 28.63 -19.10 -19.20
C SER A 72 29.62 -19.88 -18.32
N LYS A 73 30.55 -20.62 -18.93
CA LYS A 73 31.60 -21.34 -18.18
C LYS A 73 32.61 -20.40 -17.52
N THR A 74 32.87 -19.24 -18.13
CA THR A 74 33.96 -18.32 -17.75
C THR A 74 33.48 -16.90 -17.49
N GLU A 75 32.26 -16.57 -17.93
CA GLU A 75 31.74 -15.21 -17.92
C GLU A 75 30.33 -15.17 -17.36
N ILE A 76 30.00 -14.01 -16.80
CA ILE A 76 28.64 -13.64 -16.45
C ILE A 76 28.24 -12.39 -17.21
N LEU A 77 27.06 -12.45 -17.81
CA LEU A 77 26.39 -11.30 -18.38
C LEU A 77 25.33 -10.79 -17.40
N VAL A 78 25.54 -9.59 -16.87
CA VAL A 78 24.61 -8.93 -15.95
C VAL A 78 23.88 -7.81 -16.69
N LYS A 79 22.55 -7.91 -16.76
CA LYS A 79 21.67 -6.90 -17.34
C LYS A 79 20.91 -6.19 -16.22
N LEU A 80 21.05 -4.87 -16.15
CA LEU A 80 20.33 -4.04 -15.18
C LEU A 80 19.18 -3.29 -15.86
N LYS A 81 17.97 -3.48 -15.31
CA LYS A 81 16.74 -2.78 -15.65
C LYS A 81 16.58 -1.53 -14.79
N ILE A 82 17.31 -0.48 -15.15
CA ILE A 82 17.29 0.79 -14.42
C ILE A 82 15.91 1.47 -14.55
N PRO A 83 15.21 1.74 -13.43
CA PRO A 83 13.94 2.47 -13.45
C PRO A 83 14.12 3.92 -13.91
N ILE A 84 13.32 4.35 -14.88
CA ILE A 84 13.31 5.71 -15.43
C ILE A 84 11.88 6.26 -15.45
N ARG A 85 11.75 7.59 -15.46
CA ARG A 85 10.46 8.28 -15.59
C ARG A 85 10.58 9.48 -16.52
N GLU A 86 9.44 9.90 -17.08
CA GLU A 86 9.36 11.10 -17.92
C GLU A 86 9.36 12.36 -17.04
N ILE A 87 10.21 13.35 -17.35
CA ILE A 87 10.43 14.54 -16.49
C ILE A 87 9.15 15.36 -16.29
N LYS A 88 8.29 15.42 -17.31
CA LYS A 88 7.04 16.21 -17.30
C LYS A 88 5.82 15.37 -16.92
N THR A 89 6.00 14.39 -16.03
CA THR A 89 4.90 13.55 -15.55
C THR A 89 4.83 13.53 -14.03
N ASN A 90 3.61 13.52 -13.49
CA ASN A 90 3.37 13.39 -12.06
C ASN A 90 2.26 12.38 -11.83
N TRP A 91 2.66 11.11 -11.84
CA TRP A 91 1.75 9.99 -11.66
C TRP A 91 1.38 9.80 -10.19
N LYS A 92 0.08 9.72 -9.93
CA LYS A 92 -0.48 9.26 -8.65
C LYS A 92 -1.24 7.97 -8.87
N LEU A 93 -1.01 7.01 -7.98
CA LEU A 93 -1.70 5.73 -8.02
C LEU A 93 -2.87 5.74 -7.03
N PHE A 94 -4.03 5.29 -7.48
CA PHE A 94 -5.24 5.13 -6.69
C PHE A 94 -5.70 3.69 -6.75
N GLN A 95 -6.13 3.12 -5.62
CA GLN A 95 -6.76 1.81 -5.60
C GLN A 95 -8.26 1.95 -5.88
N TYR A 96 -8.78 1.16 -6.81
CA TYR A 96 -10.21 1.04 -7.00
C TYR A 96 -10.80 0.14 -5.91
N ILE A 97 -11.71 0.70 -5.11
CA ILE A 97 -12.42 -0.02 -4.05
C ILE A 97 -13.92 0.05 -4.36
N PRO A 98 -14.56 -1.02 -4.85
CA PRO A 98 -15.98 -1.00 -5.17
C PRO A 98 -16.81 -0.81 -3.89
N ALA A 99 -17.77 0.10 -3.92
CA ALA A 99 -18.72 0.32 -2.82
C ALA A 99 -20.05 -0.38 -3.12
N HIS A 100 -20.74 -0.80 -2.05
CA HIS A 100 -22.10 -1.28 -2.18
C HIS A 100 -23.03 -0.09 -2.40
N PHE A 101 -24.10 -0.27 -3.18
CA PHE A 101 -25.13 0.74 -3.40
C PHE A 101 -26.51 0.08 -3.48
N LYS A 102 -27.56 0.84 -3.16
CA LYS A 102 -28.95 0.37 -3.21
C LYS A 102 -29.57 0.69 -4.57
N SER A 103 -30.23 -0.28 -5.17
CA SER A 103 -30.97 -0.13 -6.43
C SER A 103 -32.16 -1.09 -6.45
N ASN A 104 -33.38 -0.58 -6.62
CA ASN A 104 -34.61 -1.38 -6.75
C ASN A 104 -34.74 -2.52 -5.71
N ASN A 105 -34.74 -2.19 -4.42
CA ASN A 105 -34.79 -3.14 -3.28
C ASN A 105 -33.66 -4.19 -3.26
N SER A 106 -32.61 -3.97 -4.02
CA SER A 106 -31.42 -4.83 -4.01
C SER A 106 -30.21 -4.02 -3.56
N THR A 107 -29.31 -4.69 -2.86
CA THR A 107 -27.98 -4.16 -2.62
C THR A 107 -27.04 -4.72 -3.68
N CYS A 108 -26.43 -3.81 -4.43
CA CYS A 108 -25.58 -4.12 -5.56
C CYS A 108 -24.13 -3.74 -5.26
N ILE A 109 -23.20 -4.46 -5.89
CA ILE A 109 -21.79 -4.11 -5.96
C ILE A 109 -21.29 -4.31 -7.38
N ILE A 110 -20.38 -3.45 -7.82
CA ILE A 110 -19.66 -3.63 -9.08
C ILE A 110 -18.54 -4.63 -8.82
N TYR A 111 -18.67 -5.83 -9.37
CA TYR A 111 -17.64 -6.84 -9.25
C TYR A 111 -16.43 -6.43 -10.09
N SER A 112 -15.27 -6.40 -9.45
CA SER A 112 -14.00 -6.06 -10.08
C SER A 112 -12.89 -6.76 -9.31
N GLU A 113 -11.93 -7.31 -10.04
CA GLU A 113 -10.67 -7.72 -9.45
C GLU A 113 -9.89 -6.49 -8.93
N LYS A 114 -8.84 -6.76 -8.14
CA LYS A 114 -7.93 -5.74 -7.63
C LYS A 114 -7.42 -4.88 -8.79
N THR A 115 -7.71 -3.59 -8.74
CA THR A 115 -7.40 -2.67 -9.84
C THR A 115 -6.86 -1.37 -9.27
N TYR A 116 -5.88 -0.80 -9.96
CA TYR A 116 -5.36 0.54 -9.68
C TYR A 116 -5.59 1.46 -10.87
N VAL A 117 -5.71 2.75 -10.57
CA VAL A 117 -5.77 3.83 -11.55
C VAL A 117 -4.55 4.71 -11.33
N ALA A 118 -3.65 4.76 -12.31
CA ALA A 118 -2.56 5.72 -12.34
C ALA A 118 -3.04 6.97 -13.06
N VAL A 119 -2.93 8.14 -12.42
CA VAL A 119 -3.37 9.43 -12.97
C VAL A 119 -2.19 10.38 -13.02
N ASN A 120 -1.87 10.88 -14.20
CA ASN A 120 -0.90 11.93 -14.40
C ASN A 120 -1.55 13.30 -14.18
N LYS A 121 -1.14 13.98 -13.12
CA LYS A 121 -1.70 15.27 -12.73
C LYS A 121 -1.44 16.42 -13.69
N ILE A 122 -0.48 16.26 -14.61
CA ILE A 122 -0.06 17.34 -15.49
C ILE A 122 -0.92 17.39 -16.75
N ASN A 123 -1.19 16.24 -17.36
CA ASN A 123 -1.93 16.13 -18.63
C ASN A 123 -3.31 15.46 -18.47
N ASN A 124 -3.72 15.13 -17.23
CA ASN A 124 -4.94 14.37 -16.92
C ASN A 124 -5.04 13.00 -17.63
N GLU A 125 -3.91 12.46 -18.08
CA GLU A 125 -3.86 11.10 -18.60
C GLU A 125 -4.04 10.11 -17.46
N HIS A 126 -4.87 9.09 -17.65
CA HIS A 126 -5.02 8.00 -16.70
C HIS A 126 -4.76 6.66 -17.38
N ARG A 127 -4.31 5.69 -16.59
CA ARG A 127 -4.10 4.31 -17.01
C ARG A 127 -4.61 3.36 -15.96
N ILE A 128 -5.30 2.31 -16.41
CA ILE A 128 -5.80 1.27 -15.52
C ILE A 128 -4.79 0.14 -15.45
N ILE A 129 -4.54 -0.34 -14.24
CA ILE A 129 -3.61 -1.42 -13.93
C ILE A 129 -4.41 -2.53 -13.24
N SER A 130 -4.60 -3.63 -13.97
CA SER A 130 -5.37 -4.82 -13.56
C SER A 130 -4.66 -6.09 -14.08
N GLY A 131 -5.17 -7.27 -13.69
CA GLY A 131 -4.66 -8.57 -14.13
C GLY A 131 -3.13 -8.70 -14.07
N ILE A 132 -2.51 -8.98 -15.23
CA ILE A 132 -1.06 -9.17 -15.38
C ILE A 132 -0.26 -7.92 -14.98
N GLY A 133 -0.83 -6.71 -15.15
CA GLY A 133 -0.16 -5.46 -14.80
C GLY A 133 0.16 -5.33 -13.32
N LEU A 134 -0.59 -6.01 -12.44
CA LEU A 134 -0.36 -6.02 -11.00
C LEU A 134 0.95 -6.70 -10.60
N GLN A 135 1.49 -7.61 -11.43
CA GLN A 135 2.80 -8.25 -11.16
C GLN A 135 3.94 -7.24 -11.10
N HIS A 136 3.77 -6.07 -11.69
CA HIS A 136 4.77 -5.00 -11.75
C HIS A 136 4.34 -3.74 -11.01
N CYS A 137 3.19 -3.76 -10.34
CA CYS A 137 2.62 -2.63 -9.64
C CYS A 137 1.63 -3.11 -8.58
N ASP A 138 2.16 -3.56 -7.45
CA ASP A 138 1.36 -3.89 -6.27
C ASP A 138 2.04 -3.25 -5.04
N PRO A 139 1.67 -2.01 -4.65
CA PRO A 139 2.42 -1.23 -3.65
C PRO A 139 2.71 -1.91 -2.29
N PRO A 140 1.82 -2.76 -1.74
CA PRO A 140 2.14 -3.60 -0.58
C PRO A 140 3.31 -4.58 -0.78
N VAL A 141 3.64 -4.91 -2.02
CA VAL A 141 4.63 -5.92 -2.42
C VAL A 141 5.84 -5.29 -3.13
N THR A 142 5.62 -4.23 -3.91
CA THR A 142 6.63 -3.61 -4.78
C THR A 142 6.87 -2.15 -4.44
N ASP A 143 8.13 -1.77 -4.22
CA ASP A 143 8.54 -0.38 -3.96
C ASP A 143 8.38 0.54 -5.19
N LEU A 144 8.29 -0.05 -6.38
CA LEU A 144 8.11 0.63 -7.65
C LEU A 144 6.93 0.06 -8.42
N CYS A 145 6.25 0.92 -9.16
CA CYS A 145 5.13 0.56 -10.02
C CYS A 145 5.48 0.88 -11.47
N TYR A 146 5.44 -0.13 -12.34
CA TYR A 146 5.52 0.07 -13.78
C TYR A 146 4.15 0.48 -14.34
N ILE A 147 4.09 1.66 -14.95
CA ILE A 147 2.88 2.17 -15.58
C ILE A 147 2.97 1.86 -17.09
N PRO A 148 2.26 0.84 -17.60
CA PRO A 148 2.41 0.42 -18.99
C PRO A 148 1.90 1.50 -19.95
N LYS A 149 2.57 1.70 -21.09
CA LYS A 149 2.09 2.63 -22.14
C LYS A 149 0.86 2.12 -22.88
N PHE A 150 0.68 0.80 -22.90
CA PHE A 150 -0.43 0.12 -23.57
C PHE A 150 -1.04 -0.91 -22.62
N SER A 151 -2.37 -1.01 -22.60
CA SER A 151 -3.02 -2.09 -21.87
C SER A 151 -2.80 -3.40 -22.64
N SER A 152 -2.21 -4.39 -21.96
CA SER A 152 -2.15 -5.77 -22.45
C SER A 152 -3.32 -6.61 -21.94
N ASP A 153 -4.22 -6.02 -21.15
CA ASP A 153 -5.32 -6.74 -20.52
C ASP A 153 -6.53 -6.82 -21.47
N ILE A 154 -6.97 -8.05 -21.74
CA ILE A 154 -8.13 -8.37 -22.58
C ILE A 154 -9.42 -8.34 -21.75
N SER A 155 -9.31 -8.30 -20.41
CA SER A 155 -10.45 -8.32 -19.51
C SER A 155 -11.32 -7.05 -19.64
N LEU A 156 -12.60 -7.19 -19.26
CA LEU A 156 -13.54 -6.06 -19.24
C LEU A 156 -13.37 -5.16 -18.03
N THR A 157 -12.73 -5.66 -16.96
CA THR A 157 -12.49 -4.94 -15.70
C THR A 157 -11.85 -3.56 -15.93
N PRO A 158 -10.73 -3.42 -16.67
CA PRO A 158 -10.12 -2.12 -16.87
C PRO A 158 -11.04 -1.16 -17.63
N LYS A 159 -11.86 -1.63 -18.58
CA LYS A 159 -12.84 -0.78 -19.28
C LYS A 159 -13.99 -0.35 -18.36
N CYS A 160 -14.42 -1.22 -17.46
CA CYS A 160 -15.40 -0.89 -16.44
C CYS A 160 -14.87 0.22 -15.51
N VAL A 161 -13.71 0.01 -14.90
CA VAL A 161 -13.09 0.99 -13.98
C VAL A 161 -12.78 2.30 -14.70
N GLU A 162 -12.31 2.24 -15.96
CA GLU A 162 -12.10 3.44 -16.78
C GLU A 162 -13.41 4.20 -17.02
N SER A 163 -14.50 3.50 -17.36
CA SER A 163 -15.79 4.13 -17.61
C SER A 163 -16.36 4.79 -16.35
N ILE A 164 -16.20 4.16 -15.19
CA ILE A 164 -16.57 4.74 -13.89
C ILE A 164 -15.71 5.97 -13.59
N PHE A 165 -14.38 5.86 -13.78
CA PHE A 165 -13.45 6.95 -13.51
C PHE A 165 -13.70 8.18 -14.39
N LYS A 166 -14.09 7.96 -15.65
CA LYS A 166 -14.49 9.01 -16.60
C LYS A 166 -15.89 9.57 -16.36
N ASN A 167 -16.63 9.04 -15.39
CA ASN A 167 -18.04 9.36 -15.15
C ASN A 167 -18.90 9.19 -16.42
N SER A 168 -18.69 8.08 -17.14
CA SER A 168 -19.46 7.75 -18.33
C SER A 168 -20.95 7.55 -18.00
N PRO A 169 -21.86 7.74 -18.97
CA PRO A 169 -23.27 7.43 -18.79
C PRO A 169 -23.53 5.98 -18.39
N LEU A 170 -24.59 5.73 -17.62
CA LEU A 170 -24.88 4.40 -17.04
C LEU A 170 -25.01 3.30 -18.10
N ASN A 171 -25.55 3.61 -19.27
CA ASN A 171 -25.65 2.66 -20.38
C ASN A 171 -24.27 2.21 -20.90
N GLU A 172 -23.26 3.08 -20.89
CA GLU A 172 -21.87 2.73 -21.24
C GLU A 172 -21.20 1.92 -20.12
N ILE A 173 -21.41 2.33 -18.86
CA ILE A 173 -20.91 1.58 -17.69
C ILE A 173 -21.46 0.14 -17.73
N ASN A 174 -22.75 -0.03 -18.00
CA ASN A 174 -23.42 -1.33 -18.06
C ASN A 174 -22.90 -2.26 -19.18
N LYS A 175 -22.20 -1.73 -20.20
CA LYS A 175 -21.57 -2.58 -21.24
C LYS A 175 -20.33 -3.31 -20.73
N TYR A 176 -19.63 -2.73 -19.76
CA TYR A 176 -18.33 -3.22 -19.31
C TYR A 176 -18.34 -3.74 -17.87
N CYS A 177 -19.26 -3.24 -17.04
CA CYS A 177 -19.32 -3.57 -15.63
C CYS A 177 -20.31 -4.70 -15.34
N TYR A 178 -19.86 -5.68 -14.55
CA TYR A 178 -20.73 -6.72 -14.00
C TYR A 178 -21.25 -6.29 -12.63
N PHE A 179 -22.57 -6.14 -12.53
CA PHE A 179 -23.26 -5.79 -11.30
C PHE A 179 -23.75 -7.07 -10.61
N GLN A 180 -23.28 -7.30 -9.39
CA GLN A 180 -23.79 -8.37 -8.54
C GLN A 180 -24.77 -7.75 -7.55
N CYS A 181 -26.05 -8.07 -7.71
CA CYS A 181 -27.12 -7.57 -6.86
C CYS A 181 -27.73 -8.72 -6.07
N VAL A 182 -27.98 -8.49 -4.79
CA VAL A 182 -28.71 -9.39 -3.90
C VAL A 182 -29.96 -8.66 -3.45
N THR A 183 -31.13 -9.24 -3.72
CA THR A 183 -32.40 -8.75 -3.17
C THR A 183 -32.33 -8.86 -1.66
N GLN A 184 -32.58 -7.76 -0.96
CA GLN A 184 -32.71 -7.82 0.48
C GLN A 184 -34.17 -8.10 0.81
N ASP A 185 -34.40 -9.20 1.54
CA ASP A 185 -35.64 -9.37 2.30
C ASP A 185 -35.64 -8.32 3.43
N GLU A 186 -36.77 -8.14 4.14
CA GLU A 186 -37.14 -7.03 5.04
C GLU A 186 -36.08 -6.46 6.02
N ASN A 187 -34.94 -7.14 6.19
CA ASN A 187 -33.75 -6.62 6.86
C ASN A 187 -32.84 -5.84 5.89
N ASP A 188 -33.12 -4.54 5.76
CA ASP A 188 -32.23 -3.52 5.19
C ASP A 188 -31.01 -3.32 6.12
N ASP A 189 -30.11 -4.30 6.15
CA ASP A 189 -28.92 -4.22 7.00
C ASP A 189 -27.96 -3.14 6.49
N THR A 190 -27.48 -2.31 7.41
CA THR A 190 -26.46 -1.32 7.13
C THR A 190 -25.11 -2.00 6.87
N ILE A 191 -24.53 -1.75 5.71
CA ILE A 191 -23.24 -2.31 5.32
C ILE A 191 -22.15 -1.28 5.59
N ILE A 192 -21.17 -1.66 6.42
CA ILE A 192 -19.99 -0.84 6.71
C ILE A 192 -18.77 -1.50 6.07
N LYS A 193 -18.12 -0.79 5.14
CA LYS A 193 -16.91 -1.26 4.46
C LYS A 193 -15.76 -0.31 4.76
N GLN A 194 -14.66 -0.83 5.32
CA GLN A 194 -13.43 -0.06 5.45
C GLN A 194 -12.81 0.18 4.07
N ILE A 195 -12.54 1.44 3.74
CA ILE A 195 -11.92 1.88 2.48
C ILE A 195 -10.56 2.58 2.70
N GLY A 196 -10.16 2.78 3.96
CA GLY A 196 -8.88 3.34 4.36
C GLY A 196 -8.60 3.09 5.85
N ILE A 197 -7.41 3.47 6.33
CA ILE A 197 -6.98 3.22 7.73
C ILE A 197 -8.02 3.74 8.74
N HIS A 198 -8.60 4.91 8.46
CA HIS A 198 -9.63 5.55 9.29
C HIS A 198 -10.83 5.99 8.46
N THR A 199 -11.12 5.28 7.36
CA THR A 199 -12.16 5.68 6.41
C THR A 199 -13.07 4.50 6.12
N PHE A 200 -14.37 4.72 6.28
CA PHE A 200 -15.41 3.71 6.09
C PHE A 200 -16.48 4.25 5.14
N ALA A 201 -16.93 3.39 4.23
CA ALA A 201 -18.13 3.60 3.44
C ALA A 201 -19.31 2.93 4.15
N VAL A 202 -20.40 3.66 4.31
CA VAL A 202 -21.64 3.15 4.89
C VAL A 202 -22.70 3.13 3.80
N THR A 203 -23.29 1.96 3.57
CA THR A 203 -24.36 1.75 2.58
C THR A 203 -25.61 1.28 3.32
N ASN A 204 -26.78 1.71 2.85
CA ASN A 204 -28.08 1.38 3.46
C ASN A 204 -28.15 1.74 4.96
N PRO A 205 -27.77 2.97 5.36
CA PRO A 205 -27.91 3.36 6.75
C PRO A 205 -29.39 3.30 7.14
N GLN A 206 -29.71 2.56 8.20
CA GLN A 206 -31.07 2.57 8.74
C GLN A 206 -31.44 3.99 9.18
N PRO A 207 -32.71 4.40 9.08
CA PRO A 207 -33.15 5.74 9.50
C PRO A 207 -32.80 6.06 10.97
N THR A 208 -32.67 5.02 11.79
CA THR A 208 -32.31 5.04 13.21
C THR A 208 -30.82 4.84 13.45
N LEU A 209 -29.96 4.92 12.44
CA LEU A 209 -28.51 4.80 12.62
C LEU A 209 -28.00 5.99 13.43
N PHE A 210 -27.82 5.78 14.73
CA PHE A 210 -27.16 6.73 15.61
C PHE A 210 -25.67 6.41 15.68
N ILE A 211 -24.85 7.31 15.16
CA ILE A 211 -23.40 7.26 15.35
C ILE A 211 -23.10 7.96 16.68
N SER A 212 -23.17 7.20 17.77
CA SER A 212 -22.81 7.71 19.10
C SER A 212 -21.30 7.67 19.31
N VAL A 213 -20.70 8.83 19.57
CA VAL A 213 -19.32 8.91 20.04
C VAL A 213 -19.30 8.62 21.54
N PHE A 214 -18.99 7.39 21.92
CA PHE A 214 -18.79 7.03 23.32
C PHE A 214 -17.42 7.52 23.79
N ILE A 215 -17.41 8.56 24.62
CA ILE A 215 -16.24 8.89 25.45
C ILE A 215 -16.30 7.97 26.67
N SER A 216 -15.86 6.71 26.52
CA SER A 216 -15.68 5.84 27.69
C SER A 216 -14.35 6.17 28.36
N VAL A 217 -14.39 7.09 29.34
CA VAL A 217 -13.32 7.18 30.34
C VAL A 217 -13.49 6.01 31.30
N THR A 218 -12.99 4.85 30.89
CA THR A 218 -12.36 3.79 31.71
C THR A 218 -12.03 2.63 30.77
N LEU A 219 -10.82 2.68 30.22
CA LEU A 219 -10.24 1.56 29.51
C LEU A 219 -9.86 0.46 30.52
N THR A 220 -10.76 -0.48 30.82
CA THR A 220 -10.29 -1.85 31.09
C THR A 220 -9.88 -2.44 29.76
N ILE A 221 -8.63 -2.15 29.39
CA ILE A 221 -7.97 -2.76 28.24
C ILE A 221 -7.96 -4.27 28.49
N GLN A 222 -8.80 -5.03 27.81
CA GLN A 222 -8.52 -6.45 27.59
C GLN A 222 -7.33 -6.50 26.63
N ARG A 223 -6.12 -6.51 27.20
CA ARG A 223 -4.89 -6.69 26.44
C ARG A 223 -4.89 -8.12 25.90
N VAL A 224 -5.12 -8.26 24.60
CA VAL A 224 -4.66 -9.45 23.88
C VAL A 224 -3.14 -9.34 23.84
N LEU A 225 -2.45 -10.24 24.53
CA LEU A 225 -0.99 -10.30 24.46
C LEU A 225 -0.61 -10.78 23.05
N PRO A 226 0.20 -10.03 22.30
CA PRO A 226 0.80 -10.52 21.06
C PRO A 226 1.46 -11.88 21.30
N ILE A 227 1.42 -12.80 20.33
CA ILE A 227 2.10 -14.11 20.40
C ILE A 227 3.59 -13.98 20.76
N SER A 228 4.23 -12.86 20.41
CA SER A 228 5.61 -12.55 20.76
C SER A 228 5.85 -12.24 22.25
N TRP A 229 4.79 -12.04 23.03
CA TRP A 229 4.81 -11.72 24.47
C TRP A 229 4.48 -12.94 25.32
N THR A 230 4.08 -14.05 24.68
CA THR A 230 3.76 -15.30 25.35
C THR A 230 4.76 -16.38 24.97
N THR A 231 5.27 -17.11 25.96
CA THR A 231 6.06 -18.32 25.72
C THR A 231 5.13 -19.51 25.93
N LEU A 232 4.66 -20.12 24.84
CA LEU A 232 4.10 -21.48 24.92
C LEU A 232 5.26 -22.42 25.22
N LYS A 233 5.55 -22.59 26.51
CA LYS A 233 6.41 -23.68 27.00
C LYS A 233 5.86 -24.95 26.38
N SER A 234 6.70 -25.69 25.65
CA SER A 234 6.28 -26.89 24.93
C SER A 234 5.52 -27.83 25.87
N LEU A 235 4.20 -27.88 25.70
CA LEU A 235 3.32 -28.81 26.41
C LEU A 235 3.64 -30.19 25.89
N LYS A 236 4.44 -30.96 26.63
CA LYS A 236 4.51 -32.42 26.44
C LYS A 236 3.18 -32.98 26.90
N ILE A 237 2.29 -33.26 25.95
CA ILE A 237 1.06 -34.02 26.18
C ILE A 237 1.50 -35.44 26.51
N ILE A 238 1.43 -35.83 27.79
CA ILE A 238 1.81 -37.18 28.21
C ILE A 238 0.63 -38.14 28.04
N HIS A 239 -0.64 -37.71 28.15
CA HIS A 239 -1.83 -38.50 27.80
C HIS A 239 -3.07 -37.63 27.49
N GLU A 240 -3.94 -38.14 26.61
CA GLU A 240 -5.10 -37.46 26.02
C GLU A 240 -6.26 -37.21 27.00
N GLU A 241 -6.29 -37.93 28.13
CA GLU A 241 -7.36 -37.86 29.14
C GLU A 241 -7.29 -36.61 30.05
N GLN A 242 -6.28 -35.75 29.91
CA GLN A 242 -6.12 -34.54 30.74
C GLN A 242 -6.49 -33.23 30.03
N LYS A 243 -7.12 -33.31 28.85
CA LYS A 243 -7.40 -32.15 27.99
C LYS A 243 -8.29 -31.09 28.66
N ASP A 244 -9.23 -31.52 29.51
CA ASP A 244 -10.20 -30.62 30.17
C ASP A 244 -9.71 -30.02 31.50
N LYS A 245 -8.47 -30.33 31.92
CA LYS A 245 -7.85 -29.81 33.15
C LYS A 245 -6.72 -28.82 32.88
N MET A 246 -6.67 -28.27 31.66
CA MET A 246 -5.63 -27.32 31.27
C MET A 246 -6.08 -25.89 31.57
N PHE A 247 -5.71 -25.40 32.75
CA PHE A 247 -5.85 -23.99 33.12
C PHE A 247 -4.50 -23.48 33.62
N PHE A 248 -4.11 -22.28 33.18
CA PHE A 248 -2.97 -21.57 33.78
C PHE A 248 -3.40 -21.08 35.16
N THR A 249 -2.61 -21.37 36.19
CA THR A 249 -3.02 -21.00 37.56
C THR A 249 -2.75 -19.52 37.85
N ASN A 250 -1.85 -18.89 37.10
CA ASN A 250 -1.62 -17.45 37.11
C ASN A 250 -1.09 -16.91 35.77
N LEU A 251 -1.13 -15.58 35.60
CA LEU A 251 -0.66 -14.88 34.39
C LEU A 251 0.86 -14.97 34.19
N THR A 252 1.63 -15.09 35.27
CA THR A 252 3.09 -15.20 35.28
C THR A 252 3.57 -16.47 34.54
N GLU A 253 2.73 -17.51 34.46
CA GLU A 253 3.04 -18.76 33.75
C GLU A 253 3.07 -18.62 32.22
N ILE A 254 2.36 -17.64 31.66
CA ILE A 254 2.30 -17.41 30.20
C ILE A 254 3.13 -16.21 29.76
N LEU A 255 3.51 -15.35 30.69
CA LEU A 255 4.27 -14.14 30.43
C LEU A 255 5.76 -14.49 30.26
N ASN A 256 6.33 -14.04 29.16
CA ASN A 256 7.76 -14.19 28.93
C ASN A 256 8.54 -13.20 29.81
N HIS A 257 9.04 -13.68 30.96
CA HIS A 257 9.81 -12.89 31.91
C HIS A 257 11.27 -12.63 31.49
N ASP A 258 11.77 -13.39 30.51
CA ASP A 258 13.10 -13.20 29.92
C ASP A 258 13.10 -12.11 28.83
N TRP A 259 12.16 -11.19 28.93
CA TRP A 259 12.08 -10.04 28.05
C TRP A 259 13.33 -9.18 28.19
N LYS A 260 14.11 -9.13 27.11
CA LYS A 260 15.10 -8.07 26.96
C LYS A 260 14.32 -6.75 26.91
N LYS A 261 14.58 -5.87 27.89
CA LYS A 261 13.94 -4.55 28.07
C LYS A 261 13.94 -3.67 26.80
N ASN A 262 14.80 -4.01 25.85
CA ASN A 262 14.88 -3.43 24.52
C ASN A 262 14.48 -4.49 23.48
N ILE A 263 13.31 -4.32 22.87
CA ILE A 263 12.99 -4.97 21.60
C ILE A 263 13.74 -4.16 20.54
N PRO A 264 14.68 -4.75 19.79
CA PRO A 264 15.36 -4.01 18.74
C PRO A 264 14.35 -3.72 17.62
N ASN A 265 13.87 -2.48 17.56
CA ASN A 265 13.21 -1.98 16.37
C ASN A 265 14.29 -1.61 15.37
N PHE A 266 14.40 -2.40 14.31
CA PHE A 266 15.26 -2.11 13.18
C PHE A 266 14.52 -1.19 12.20
N HIS A 267 14.89 0.09 12.20
CA HIS A 267 14.82 0.91 10.99
C HIS A 267 16.24 1.18 10.52
N ILE A 268 16.67 0.34 9.59
CA ILE A 268 17.96 0.38 8.92
C ILE A 268 18.01 1.69 8.12
N ASN A 269 18.80 2.67 8.59
CA ASN A 269 19.38 3.80 7.81
C ASN A 269 19.02 5.27 8.17
N LYS A 270 18.48 5.61 9.34
CA LYS A 270 18.55 7.04 9.78
C LYS A 270 19.11 7.18 11.19
N GLN A 271 20.33 7.72 11.29
CA GLN A 271 20.81 8.33 12.52
C GLN A 271 20.10 9.66 12.72
N ILE A 272 19.11 9.68 13.60
CA ILE A 272 18.48 10.90 14.10
C ILE A 272 19.29 11.33 15.32
N LYS A 273 19.90 12.52 15.25
CA LYS A 273 20.84 13.01 16.29
C LYS A 273 20.17 13.32 17.62
N ASP A 274 18.88 13.68 17.61
CA ASP A 274 18.08 13.84 18.82
C ASP A 274 16.60 13.50 18.56
N PRO A 275 16.13 12.31 18.95
CA PRO A 275 14.77 11.84 18.68
C PRO A 275 13.69 12.60 19.46
N GLU A 276 13.97 13.11 20.66
CA GLU A 276 12.93 13.71 21.52
C GLU A 276 12.44 15.06 20.98
N GLU A 277 13.34 15.89 20.42
CA GLU A 277 13.01 17.17 19.81
C GLU A 277 12.19 17.00 18.51
N TYR A 278 12.58 16.03 17.67
CA TYR A 278 11.91 15.71 16.41
C TYR A 278 10.43 15.30 16.60
N PHE A 279 10.14 14.52 17.64
CA PHE A 279 8.75 14.12 17.93
C PHE A 279 7.94 15.22 18.60
N LYS A 280 8.59 16.19 19.26
CA LYS A 280 7.91 17.33 19.91
C LYS A 280 7.46 18.37 18.89
N GLU A 281 8.26 18.66 17.86
CA GLU A 281 7.91 19.61 16.77
C GLU A 281 6.80 19.12 15.85
N ILE A 282 6.76 17.81 15.54
CA ILE A 282 5.80 17.26 14.56
C ILE A 282 4.39 17.12 15.15
N VAL A 283 4.28 16.82 16.44
CA VAL A 283 3.01 16.44 17.07
C VAL A 283 2.26 17.63 17.69
N LEU A 284 2.94 18.73 18.03
CA LEU A 284 2.33 19.81 18.82
C LEU A 284 2.15 21.16 18.10
N GLU A 285 2.86 21.49 17.01
CA GLU A 285 2.81 22.85 16.43
C GLU A 285 1.93 23.05 15.18
N LYS A 286 1.33 22.01 14.57
CA LYS A 286 0.55 22.16 13.33
C LYS A 286 -0.98 22.08 13.47
N MET A 287 -1.52 22.19 14.68
CA MET A 287 -2.98 22.23 14.90
C MET A 287 -3.44 23.59 15.42
N TYR A 288 -3.37 24.62 14.57
CA TYR A 288 -4.24 25.79 14.71
C TYR A 288 -4.72 26.27 13.36
N THR A 289 -6.02 26.17 13.09
CA THR A 289 -6.80 27.23 12.44
C THR A 289 -8.32 27.01 12.57
N CYS A 290 -9.02 28.13 12.58
CA CYS A 290 -10.34 28.41 13.14
C CYS A 290 -11.52 27.99 12.25
N ILE A 291 -12.65 27.65 12.85
CA ILE A 291 -13.95 27.42 12.17
C ILE A 291 -14.79 28.69 12.31
N CYS A 292 -15.27 29.25 11.20
CA CYS A 292 -16.31 30.28 11.20
C CYS A 292 -17.68 29.62 11.01
N ILE A 293 -18.61 29.89 11.92
CA ILE A 293 -19.97 29.36 11.89
C ILE A 293 -20.91 30.53 11.58
N HIS A 294 -21.75 30.39 10.55
CA HIS A 294 -22.92 31.25 10.35
C HIS A 294 -24.19 30.42 10.49
N GLN A 295 -25.14 30.94 11.25
CA GLN A 295 -26.43 30.34 11.53
C GLN A 295 -27.51 31.10 10.74
N ILE A 296 -28.29 30.38 9.94
CA ILE A 296 -29.50 30.89 9.29
C ILE A 296 -30.60 29.83 9.49
N ASP A 297 -31.50 30.11 10.43
CA ASP A 297 -32.59 29.22 10.89
C ASP A 297 -32.14 27.78 11.23
N SER A 298 -33.06 26.81 11.20
CA SER A 298 -32.90 25.44 11.71
C SER A 298 -31.88 24.56 10.97
N PHE A 299 -31.01 25.13 10.14
CA PHE A 299 -29.99 24.40 9.38
C PHE A 299 -28.60 24.97 9.62
N LEU A 300 -27.65 24.08 9.93
CA LEU A 300 -26.23 24.37 9.96
C LEU A 300 -25.64 24.05 8.58
N VAL A 301 -25.21 25.07 7.83
CA VAL A 301 -24.58 24.87 6.51
C VAL A 301 -23.07 25.01 6.65
N VAL A 302 -22.34 23.92 6.43
CA VAL A 302 -20.87 23.93 6.27
C VAL A 302 -20.57 23.67 4.79
N THR A 303 -20.10 24.68 4.09
CA THR A 303 -19.79 24.58 2.66
C THR A 303 -18.33 24.13 2.45
N LEU A 304 -18.12 22.94 1.90
CA LEU A 304 -16.92 22.63 1.11
C LEU A 304 -17.37 22.32 -0.31
N HIS A 305 -16.78 23.00 -1.28
CA HIS A 305 -17.21 22.93 -2.67
C HIS A 305 -16.96 21.54 -3.28
N TYR A 306 -18.07 20.94 -3.68
CA TYR A 306 -18.31 19.74 -4.49
C TYR A 306 -18.23 18.34 -3.82
N ILE A 307 -19.44 17.77 -3.75
CA ILE A 307 -19.87 16.38 -3.47
C ILE A 307 -19.71 15.96 -2.00
N VAL A 308 -20.87 15.61 -1.42
CA VAL A 308 -21.11 15.39 0.00
C VAL A 308 -20.08 14.45 0.62
N MET A 309 -19.16 15.05 1.35
CA MET A 309 -18.13 14.47 2.19
C MET A 309 -18.58 14.69 3.64
N ILE A 310 -18.75 13.63 4.44
CA ILE A 310 -18.83 13.79 5.89
C ILE A 310 -17.39 13.83 6.41
N VAL A 311 -16.91 15.03 6.71
CA VAL A 311 -15.63 15.27 7.37
C VAL A 311 -15.88 15.37 8.87
N ILE A 312 -15.36 14.40 9.62
CA ILE A 312 -15.15 14.58 11.07
C ILE A 312 -13.78 15.24 11.21
N HIS A 313 -13.77 16.54 11.54
CA HIS A 313 -12.60 17.17 12.13
C HIS A 313 -12.95 17.74 13.50
N LYS A 314 -11.97 17.51 14.38
CA LYS A 314 -11.82 17.80 15.79
C LYS A 314 -11.75 19.32 16.06
N CYS A 315 -11.79 19.67 17.35
CA CYS A 315 -11.62 20.98 18.00
C CYS A 315 -12.97 21.66 18.32
N PHE A 316 -13.32 22.01 19.56
CA PHE A 316 -12.63 22.00 20.86
C PHE A 316 -13.45 21.20 21.87
#